data_AF-A0A9D2J3P9-F1
#
_entry.id   AF-A0A9D2J3P9-F1
#
_cell.length_a   1.000
_cell.length_b   1.000
_cell.length_c   1.000
_cell.angle_alpha   90.00
_cell.angle_beta   90.00
_cell.angle_gamma   90.00
#
_symmetry.space_group_name_H-M   'P 1'
#
loop_
_entity.id
_entity.type
_entity.pdbx_description
1 polymer ?
#
loop_
_entity_poly.entity_id
_entity_poly.type
_entity_poly.pdbx_seq_one_letter_code
_entity_poly.pdbx_strand_id
1 'polypeptide(L)'
;GDRRSYSKDRYFQGDLSDEEIITEGIEGQVPYRGPLAQVVHQLAGGLHQSMFYVGAQTVPQLQQRGQFVRITSAGLKESHPHDVQMVAEAPNYRGR
;
A
#
# COMPACT_ATOMS: atom_id res chain seq x y z
N GLY A 1 -37.06 3.24 2.98
CA GLY A 1 -35.67 3.70 2.94
C GLY A 1 -35.10 3.44 4.29
N ASP A 2 -34.16 2.50 4.39
CA ASP A 2 -33.63 2.04 5.66
C ASP A 2 -32.11 2.03 5.52
N ARG A 3 -31.44 3.04 6.08
CA ARG A 3 -29.97 3.19 6.08
C ARG A 3 -29.41 2.19 7.10
N ARG A 4 -29.40 0.91 6.73
CA ARG A 4 -28.68 -0.11 7.49
C ARG A 4 -27.18 0.10 7.30
N SER A 5 -26.51 0.55 8.35
CA SER A 5 -25.05 0.65 8.39
C SER A 5 -24.45 -0.72 8.74
N TYR A 6 -24.01 -1.46 7.73
CA TYR A 6 -23.39 -2.80 7.88
C TYR A 6 -22.08 -2.80 8.69
N SER A 7 -21.48 -1.64 8.96
CA SER A 7 -20.33 -1.54 9.87
C SER A 7 -20.77 -1.56 11.34
N LYS A 8 -21.86 -0.87 11.71
CA LYS A 8 -22.33 -0.82 13.11
C LYS A 8 -22.62 -2.19 13.68
N ASP A 9 -23.30 -3.05 12.93
CA ASP A 9 -23.63 -4.43 13.34
C ASP A 9 -22.39 -5.32 13.50
N ARG A 10 -21.32 -5.06 12.72
CA ARG A 10 -20.07 -5.83 12.77
C ARG A 10 -19.18 -5.47 13.96
N TYR A 11 -19.30 -4.25 14.47
CA TYR A 11 -18.53 -3.76 15.62
C TYR A 11 -19.35 -3.68 16.91
N PHE A 12 -20.54 -4.29 16.94
CA PHE A 12 -21.46 -4.28 18.10
C PHE A 12 -21.86 -2.86 18.54
N GLN A 13 -21.96 -1.93 17.58
CA GLN A 13 -22.36 -0.53 17.79
C GLN A 13 -23.77 -0.26 17.23
N GLY A 14 -24.57 -1.30 17.05
CA GLY A 14 -25.90 -1.22 16.41
C GLY A 14 -26.88 -0.30 17.14
N ASP A 15 -26.80 -0.25 18.48
CA ASP A 15 -27.69 0.54 19.34
C ASP A 15 -27.12 1.92 19.72
N LEU A 16 -25.89 2.25 19.29
CA LEU A 16 -25.27 3.55 19.58
C LEU A 16 -25.75 4.62 18.59
N SER A 17 -26.02 5.81 19.12
CA SER A 17 -26.25 7.00 18.30
C SER A 17 -24.99 7.34 17.51
N ASP A 18 -25.14 8.04 16.37
CA ASP A 18 -24.00 8.39 15.50
C ASP A 18 -22.93 9.23 16.24
N GLU A 19 -23.33 9.95 17.28
CA GLU A 19 -22.48 10.79 18.14
C GLU A 19 -21.66 9.99 19.16
N GLU A 20 -22.07 8.75 19.46
CA GLU A 20 -21.40 7.83 20.39
C GLU A 20 -20.40 6.89 19.67
N ILE A 21 -20.31 6.96 18.35
CA ILE A 21 -19.43 6.11 17.55
C ILE A 21 -17.98 6.60 17.66
N ILE A 22 -17.12 5.74 18.20
CA ILE A 22 -15.67 5.92 18.11
C ILE A 22 -15.25 5.52 16.69
N THR A 23 -14.75 6.48 15.93
CA THR A 23 -14.29 6.26 14.56
C THR A 23 -12.85 5.70 14.56
N GLU A 24 -12.67 4.51 14.00
CA GLU A 24 -11.34 3.87 13.84
C GLU A 24 -10.71 4.15 12.45
N GLY A 25 -11.45 4.82 11.56
CA GLY A 25 -11.03 5.10 10.19
C GLY A 25 -11.46 6.49 9.74
N ILE A 26 -10.77 6.99 8.71
CA ILE A 26 -11.10 8.26 8.04
C ILE A 26 -11.71 8.00 6.66
N GLU A 27 -12.54 8.93 6.21
CA GLU A 27 -12.99 8.96 4.81
C GLU A 27 -11.98 9.71 3.95
N GLY A 28 -11.64 9.14 2.79
CA GLY A 28 -10.67 9.74 1.88
C GLY A 28 -10.87 9.30 0.44
N GLN A 29 -10.37 10.08 -0.49
CA GLN A 29 -10.40 9.79 -1.91
C GLN A 29 -8.99 9.48 -2.42
N VAL A 30 -8.90 8.56 -3.38
CA VAL A 30 -7.65 8.22 -4.06
C VAL A 30 -7.80 8.42 -5.57
N PRO A 31 -6.73 8.82 -6.28
CA PRO A 31 -6.81 8.99 -7.73
C PRO A 31 -7.10 7.67 -8.43
N TYR A 32 -7.85 7.71 -9.52
CA TYR A 32 -8.08 6.56 -10.39
C TYR A 32 -6.75 5.97 -10.87
N ARG A 33 -6.63 4.64 -10.83
CA ARG A 33 -5.39 3.89 -11.13
C ARG A 33 -5.47 3.05 -12.40
N GLY A 34 -6.53 3.21 -13.20
CA GLY A 34 -6.74 2.38 -14.38
C GLY A 34 -7.30 0.98 -14.06
N PRO A 35 -7.23 0.05 -15.02
CA PRO A 35 -7.69 -1.33 -14.84
C PRO A 35 -6.88 -2.08 -13.78
N LEU A 36 -7.56 -2.91 -12.99
CA LEU A 36 -6.95 -3.73 -11.94
C LEU A 36 -5.75 -4.55 -12.44
N ALA A 37 -5.87 -5.14 -13.64
CA ALA A 37 -4.82 -5.97 -14.22
C ALA A 37 -3.48 -5.21 -14.37
N GLN A 38 -3.53 -3.92 -14.71
CA GLN A 38 -2.32 -3.09 -14.85
C GLN A 38 -1.65 -2.82 -13.51
N VAL A 39 -2.44 -2.53 -12.47
CA VAL A 39 -1.94 -2.33 -11.11
C VAL A 39 -1.28 -3.61 -10.58
N VAL A 40 -1.96 -4.75 -10.73
CA VAL A 40 -1.42 -6.06 -10.30
C VAL A 40 -0.14 -6.40 -11.03
N HIS A 41 -0.07 -6.13 -12.34
CA HIS A 41 1.14 -6.36 -13.13
C HIS A 41 2.36 -5.59 -12.59
N GLN A 42 2.19 -4.31 -12.23
CA GLN A 42 3.27 -3.51 -11.66
C GLN A 42 3.71 -4.00 -10.27
N LEU A 43 2.75 -4.36 -9.42
CA LEU A 43 3.04 -4.89 -8.07
C LEU A 43 3.76 -6.24 -8.14
N ALA A 44 3.28 -7.16 -8.98
CA ALA A 44 3.91 -8.45 -9.19
C ALA A 44 5.29 -8.31 -9.85
N GLY A 45 5.45 -7.38 -10.78
CA GLY A 45 6.73 -7.05 -11.40
C GLY A 45 7.78 -6.60 -10.37
N GLY A 46 7.39 -5.69 -9.46
CA GLY A 46 8.25 -5.26 -8.36
C GLY A 46 8.67 -6.41 -7.44
N LEU A 47 7.72 -7.28 -7.06
CA LEU A 47 8.01 -8.47 -6.26
C LEU A 47 9.00 -9.41 -6.96
N HIS A 48 8.79 -9.70 -8.26
CA HIS A 48 9.71 -10.55 -9.02
C HIS A 48 11.11 -9.94 -9.13
N GLN A 49 11.22 -8.62 -9.27
CA GLN A 49 12.51 -7.93 -9.28
C GLN A 49 13.22 -8.04 -7.93
N SER A 50 12.50 -7.90 -6.81
CA SER A 50 13.06 -8.14 -5.47
C SER A 50 13.50 -9.60 -5.29
N MET A 51 12.71 -10.56 -5.76
CA MET A 51 13.06 -11.99 -5.74
C MET A 51 14.32 -12.27 -6.55
N PHE A 52 14.49 -11.62 -7.71
CA PHE A 52 15.71 -11.69 -8.51
C PHE A 52 16.94 -11.16 -7.74
N TYR A 53 16.86 -9.99 -7.11
CA TYR A 53 17.98 -9.43 -6.33
C TYR A 53 18.41 -10.33 -5.17
N VAL A 54 17.48 -11.05 -4.53
CA VAL A 54 17.75 -11.99 -3.43
C VAL A 54 18.14 -13.38 -3.95
N GLY A 55 18.03 -13.64 -5.26
CA GLY A 55 18.27 -14.95 -5.86
C GLY A 55 17.23 -15.99 -5.44
N ALA A 56 15.97 -15.60 -5.24
CA ALA A 56 14.86 -16.48 -4.87
C ALA A 56 13.97 -16.78 -6.08
N GLN A 57 13.65 -18.05 -6.29
CA GLN A 57 12.73 -18.50 -7.37
C GLN A 57 11.28 -18.61 -6.91
N THR A 58 11.05 -18.62 -5.59
CA THR A 58 9.72 -18.78 -4.98
C THR A 58 9.57 -17.88 -3.77
N VAL A 59 8.32 -17.60 -3.37
CA VAL A 59 8.04 -16.80 -2.17
C VAL A 59 8.64 -17.41 -0.89
N PRO A 60 8.57 -18.73 -0.64
CA PRO A 60 9.26 -19.34 0.50
C PRO A 60 10.78 -19.14 0.46
N GLN A 61 11.41 -19.20 -0.72
CA GLN A 61 12.85 -18.92 -0.84
C GLN A 61 13.16 -17.44 -0.53
N LEU A 62 12.30 -16.51 -0.95
CA LEU A 62 12.44 -15.09 -0.61
C LEU A 62 12.36 -14.89 0.91
N GLN A 63 11.40 -15.52 1.58
CA GLN A 63 11.25 -15.46 3.03
C GLN A 63 12.46 -16.06 3.77
N GLN A 64 13.04 -17.14 3.26
CA GLN A 64 14.19 -17.80 3.87
C GLN A 64 15.51 -17.04 3.64
N ARG A 65 15.71 -16.49 2.43
CA ARG A 65 16.98 -15.88 2.01
C ARG A 65 17.02 -14.37 2.24
N GLY A 66 15.87 -13.70 2.22
CA GLY A 66 15.77 -12.26 2.38
C GLY A 66 16.34 -11.81 3.71
N GLN A 67 17.19 -10.77 3.68
CA GLN A 67 17.76 -10.14 4.86
C GLN A 67 17.38 -8.67 4.86
N PHE A 68 16.94 -8.17 6.01
CA PHE A 68 16.63 -6.75 6.19
C PHE A 68 17.79 -6.04 6.83
N VAL A 69 17.98 -4.78 6.42
CA VAL A 69 18.89 -3.85 7.08
C VAL A 69 18.09 -2.69 7.64
N ARG A 70 18.47 -2.23 8.83
CA ARG A 70 17.88 -1.02 9.41
C ARG A 70 18.50 0.20 8.75
N ILE A 71 17.64 1.07 8.20
CA ILE A 71 18.06 2.34 7.60
C ILE A 71 17.68 3.52 8.49
N THR A 72 18.34 4.66 8.27
CA THR A 72 17.98 5.95 8.88
C THR A 72 16.95 6.69 8.04
N SER A 73 16.37 7.77 8.56
CA SER A 73 15.50 8.65 7.77
C SER A 73 16.22 9.27 6.57
N ALA A 74 17.53 9.51 6.68
CA ALA A 74 18.35 9.98 5.56
C ALA A 74 18.46 8.90 4.47
N GLY A 75 18.69 7.64 4.85
CA GLY A 75 18.71 6.51 3.91
C GLY A 75 17.35 6.28 3.22
N LEU A 76 16.23 6.58 3.91
CA LEU A 76 14.91 6.55 3.29
C LEU A 76 14.77 7.64 2.22
N LYS A 77 15.23 8.86 2.51
CA LYS A 77 15.22 9.97 1.53
C LYS A 77 16.09 9.63 0.32
N GLU A 78 17.26 9.03 0.55
CA GLU A 78 18.16 8.55 -0.50
C GLU A 78 17.53 7.45 -1.38
N SER A 79 16.72 6.57 -0.80
CA SER A 79 16.07 5.46 -1.53
C SER A 79 15.03 5.94 -2.55
N HIS A 80 14.43 7.11 -2.34
CA HIS A 80 13.49 7.74 -3.25
C HIS A 80 14.24 8.62 -4.27
N PRO A 81 13.72 8.89 -5.50
CA PRO A 81 14.31 9.87 -6.39
C PRO A 81 14.48 11.21 -5.67
N HIS A 82 15.70 11.73 -5.68
CA HIS A 82 16.09 12.96 -5.04
C HIS A 82 17.02 13.74 -5.97
N ASP A 83 17.06 15.07 -5.80
CA ASP A 83 17.93 16.00 -6.54
C ASP A 83 17.75 15.96 -8.08
N VAL A 84 16.55 15.58 -8.55
CA VAL A 84 16.16 15.56 -9.97
C VAL A 84 14.74 16.10 -10.17
N GLN A 85 14.48 16.74 -11.31
CA GLN A 85 13.13 17.15 -11.70
C GLN A 85 12.43 15.97 -12.39
N MET A 86 11.32 15.48 -11.80
CA MET A 86 10.48 14.47 -12.46
C MET A 86 9.73 15.10 -13.64
N VAL A 87 9.98 14.60 -14.85
CA VAL A 87 9.37 15.10 -16.10
C VAL A 87 8.14 14.27 -16.49
N ALA A 88 8.05 13.02 -16.06
CA ALA A 88 6.93 12.13 -16.29
C ALA A 88 6.69 11.23 -15.08
N GLU A 89 5.43 10.88 -14.82
CA GLU A 89 5.09 9.92 -13.76
C GLU A 89 5.43 8.49 -14.18
N ALA A 90 6.07 7.75 -13.28
CA ALA A 90 6.29 6.33 -13.46
C ALA A 90 5.01 5.53 -13.08
N PRO A 91 4.69 4.43 -13.78
CA PRO A 91 3.47 3.66 -13.52
C PRO A 91 3.37 3.07 -12.10
N ASN A 92 4.53 2.78 -11.50
CA ASN A 92 4.67 2.12 -10.20
C ASN A 92 5.24 3.03 -9.11
N TYR A 93 5.48 4.30 -9.41
CA TYR A 93 6.17 5.20 -8.49
C TYR A 93 5.58 6.60 -8.55
N ARG A 94 5.04 7.05 -7.42
CA ARG A 94 4.57 8.44 -7.24
C ARG A 94 5.47 9.12 -6.23
N GLY A 95 5.93 10.32 -6.56
CA GLY A 95 6.58 11.21 -5.60
C GLY A 95 5.63 11.46 -4.43
N ARG A 96 6.20 11.53 -3.23
CA ARG A 96 5.46 12.00 -2.05
C ARG A 96 5.30 13.51 -2.11
#